data_AF-A0A533SS68-F1
#
_entry.id   AF-A0A533SS68-F1
#
_cell.length_a   1.000
_cell.length_b   1.000
_cell.length_c   1.000
_cell.angle_alpha   90.00
_cell.angle_beta   90.00
_cell.angle_gamma   90.00
#
_symmetry.space_group_name_H-M   'P 1'
#
loop_
_entity.id
_entity.type
_entity.pdbx_description
1 polymer ?
#
loop_
_entity_poly.entity_id
_entity_poly.type
_entity_poly.pdbx_seq_one_letter_code
_entity_poly.pdbx_strand_id
1 'polypeptide(L)'
;MDRKQKEQLHTLLKARKRADKFLAERRAIREEALERETRKAANQELMKQYTQTFTSLAEQSGILALAEQAAREHDGCVTTRMSYYRDFGINTSRMHRAVMTFRDSVLRASHLGIFISWSVGQEKYEVEIRYTKEHIITFHNSRLPVFSFIWKNFPKVLPRMVADAMAHPRAPEPPISPRDCE
;
A
#
# COMPACT_ATOMS: atom_id res chain seq x y z
N MET A 1 30.61 -28.22 53.70
CA MET A 1 29.50 -28.20 52.71
C MET A 1 29.12 -29.65 52.40
N ASP A 2 28.02 -30.10 52.98
CA ASP A 2 27.54 -31.47 52.85
C ASP A 2 27.07 -31.79 51.42
N ARG A 3 27.20 -33.05 51.02
CA ARG A 3 26.77 -33.52 49.69
C ARG A 3 25.30 -33.19 49.39
N LYS A 4 24.42 -33.33 50.40
CA LYS A 4 23.00 -32.96 50.30
C LYS A 4 22.80 -31.47 50.04
N GLN A 5 23.58 -30.59 50.68
CA GLN A 5 23.50 -29.14 50.47
C GLN A 5 23.95 -28.75 49.05
N LYS A 6 24.97 -29.43 48.50
CA LYS A 6 25.42 -29.22 47.11
C LYS A 6 24.37 -29.64 46.09
N GLU A 7 23.70 -30.78 46.31
CA GLU A 7 22.63 -31.28 45.42
C GLU A 7 21.38 -30.38 45.46
N GLN A 8 21.01 -29.88 46.64
CA GLN A 8 19.94 -28.89 46.79
C GLN A 8 20.28 -27.56 46.09
N LEU A 9 21.48 -27.03 46.28
CA LEU A 9 21.94 -25.82 45.61
C LEU A 9 21.92 -25.96 44.08
N HIS A 10 22.40 -27.09 43.56
CA HIS A 10 22.39 -27.37 42.13
C HIS A 10 20.97 -27.45 41.55
N THR A 11 20.02 -28.01 42.29
CA THR A 11 18.61 -28.08 41.90
C THR A 11 17.99 -26.68 41.85
N LEU A 12 18.24 -25.84 42.85
CA LEU A 12 17.79 -24.45 42.89
C LEU A 12 18.39 -23.60 41.75
N LEU A 13 19.68 -23.79 41.44
CA LEU A 13 20.33 -23.12 40.32
C LEU A 13 19.75 -23.55 38.96
N LYS A 14 19.44 -24.84 38.77
CA LYS A 14 18.77 -25.33 37.57
C LYS A 14 17.36 -24.76 37.43
N ALA A 15 16.60 -24.71 38.53
CA ALA A 15 15.26 -24.11 38.55
C ALA A 15 15.31 -22.61 38.21
N ARG A 16 16.27 -21.88 38.79
CA ARG A 16 16.52 -20.46 38.47
C ARG A 16 16.86 -20.27 37.00
N LYS A 17 17.79 -21.04 36.43
CA LYS A 17 18.13 -20.95 35.00
C LYS A 17 16.92 -21.18 34.07
N ARG A 18 16.04 -22.12 34.43
CA ARG A 18 14.80 -22.36 33.68
C ARG A 18 13.81 -21.20 33.81
N ALA A 19 13.65 -20.64 35.01
CA ALA A 19 12.81 -19.47 35.24
C ALA A 19 13.33 -18.24 34.50
N ASP A 20 14.64 -17.98 34.54
CA ASP A 20 15.29 -16.88 33.82
C ASP A 20 15.09 -17.04 32.29
N LYS A 21 15.23 -18.26 31.77
CA LYS A 21 14.95 -18.57 30.35
C LYS A 21 13.49 -18.26 29.99
N PHE A 22 12.53 -18.72 30.79
CA PHE A 22 11.11 -18.47 30.54
C PHE A 22 10.75 -16.97 30.62
N LEU A 23 11.35 -16.24 31.57
CA LEU A 23 11.18 -14.80 31.66
C LEU A 23 11.77 -14.07 30.45
N ALA A 24 12.94 -14.50 29.97
CA ALA A 24 13.54 -13.96 28.74
C ALA A 24 12.67 -14.22 27.52
N GLU A 25 12.15 -15.44 27.34
CA GLU A 25 11.22 -15.78 26.25
C GLU A 25 9.93 -14.92 26.33
N ARG A 26 9.36 -14.75 27.53
CA ARG A 26 8.17 -13.91 27.73
C ARG A 26 8.42 -12.44 27.46
N ARG A 27 9.62 -11.92 27.76
CA ARG A 27 10.03 -10.56 27.41
C ARG A 27 10.16 -10.40 25.90
N ALA A 28 10.84 -11.34 25.23
CA ALA A 28 11.01 -11.32 23.77
C ALA A 28 9.66 -11.33 23.02
N ILE A 29 8.70 -12.15 23.45
CA ILE A 29 7.34 -12.18 22.85
C ILE A 29 6.62 -10.85 23.03
N ARG A 30 6.72 -10.22 24.21
CA ARG A 30 6.10 -8.92 24.48
C ARG A 30 6.74 -7.80 23.68
N GLU A 31 8.06 -7.79 23.58
CA GLU A 31 8.81 -6.84 22.76
C GLU A 31 8.43 -6.99 21.28
N GLU A 32 8.34 -8.22 20.77
CA GLU A 32 7.90 -8.46 19.39
C GLU A 32 6.45 -8.02 19.15
N ALA A 33 5.54 -8.24 20.09
CA ALA A 33 4.16 -7.76 19.99
C ALA A 33 4.11 -6.22 19.95
N LEU A 34 4.86 -5.55 20.83
CA LEU A 34 4.95 -4.10 20.88
C LEU A 34 5.55 -3.52 19.59
N GLU A 35 6.60 -4.14 19.04
CA GLU A 35 7.18 -3.75 17.75
C GLU A 35 6.17 -3.89 16.60
N ARG A 36 5.35 -4.94 16.59
CA ARG A 36 4.31 -5.12 15.57
C ARG A 36 3.23 -4.05 15.67
N GLU A 37 2.79 -3.72 16.88
CA GLU A 37 1.78 -2.68 17.12
C GLU A 37 2.30 -1.29 16.71
N THR A 38 3.51 -0.94 17.16
CA THR A 38 4.15 0.35 16.80
C THR A 38 4.36 0.47 15.29
N ARG A 39 4.78 -0.60 14.61
CA ARG A 39 4.92 -0.61 13.14
C ARG A 39 3.56 -0.52 12.44
N LYS A 40 2.52 -1.17 12.95
CA LYS A 40 1.15 -1.07 12.41
C LYS A 40 0.67 0.37 12.47
N ALA A 41 0.86 1.04 13.61
CA ALA A 41 0.53 2.47 13.77
C ALA A 41 1.35 3.35 12.81
N ALA A 42 2.67 3.13 12.72
CA ALA A 42 3.52 3.88 11.79
C ALA A 42 3.12 3.70 10.33
N ASN A 43 2.76 2.48 9.92
CA ASN A 43 2.27 2.20 8.57
C ASN A 43 0.93 2.88 8.29
N GLN A 44 -0.01 2.88 9.23
CA GLN A 44 -1.28 3.59 9.07
C GLN A 44 -1.07 5.10 8.87
N GLU A 45 -0.12 5.68 9.61
CA GLU A 45 0.23 7.09 9.46
C GLU A 45 0.88 7.37 8.09
N LEU A 46 1.83 6.53 7.66
CA LEU A 46 2.42 6.61 6.32
C LEU A 46 1.37 6.47 5.21
N MET A 47 0.40 5.56 5.37
CA MET A 47 -0.69 5.39 4.40
C MET A 47 -1.49 6.67 4.25
N LYS A 48 -1.86 7.32 5.37
CA LYS A 48 -2.57 8.61 5.36
C LYS A 48 -1.74 9.70 4.67
N GLN A 49 -0.47 9.82 5.03
CA GLN A 49 0.45 10.82 4.45
C GLN A 49 0.60 10.64 2.94
N TYR A 50 0.78 9.41 2.48
CA TYR A 50 0.87 9.12 1.05
C TYR A 50 -0.43 9.43 0.31
N THR A 51 -1.58 9.05 0.87
CA THR A 51 -2.89 9.36 0.27
C THR A 51 -3.07 10.86 0.13
N GLN A 52 -2.86 11.63 1.19
CA GLN A 52 -2.97 13.10 1.15
C GLN A 52 -2.02 13.71 0.12
N THR A 53 -0.76 13.27 0.11
CA THR A 53 0.27 13.80 -0.79
C THR A 53 -0.10 13.56 -2.24
N PHE A 54 -0.41 12.31 -2.62
CA PHE A 54 -0.73 12.01 -4.02
C PHE A 54 -2.05 12.62 -4.46
N THR A 55 -3.06 12.68 -3.58
CA THR A 55 -4.33 13.36 -3.91
C THR A 55 -4.06 14.83 -4.23
N SER A 56 -3.28 15.52 -3.38
CA SER A 56 -2.91 16.92 -3.64
C SER A 56 -2.12 17.09 -4.94
N LEU A 57 -1.17 16.18 -5.24
CA LEU A 57 -0.42 16.21 -6.49
C LEU A 57 -1.31 15.96 -7.73
N ALA A 58 -2.29 15.06 -7.60
CA ALA A 58 -3.26 14.79 -8.65
C ALA A 58 -4.19 16.01 -8.86
N GLU A 59 -4.63 16.69 -7.81
CA GLU A 59 -5.41 17.93 -7.87
C GLU A 59 -4.61 19.01 -8.62
N GLN A 60 -3.35 19.24 -8.23
CA GLN A 60 -2.45 20.21 -8.85
C GLN A 60 -2.19 19.92 -10.33
N SER A 61 -2.20 18.64 -10.74
CA SER A 61 -2.03 18.26 -12.14
C SER A 61 -3.28 18.49 -13.00
N GLY A 62 -4.44 18.76 -12.38
CA GLY A 62 -5.73 18.91 -13.06
C GLY A 62 -6.39 17.59 -13.47
N ILE A 63 -5.75 16.44 -13.29
CA ILE A 63 -6.32 15.14 -13.70
C ILE A 63 -7.57 14.78 -12.89
N LEU A 64 -7.63 15.15 -11.61
CA LEU A 64 -8.82 14.93 -10.78
C LEU A 64 -10.01 15.74 -11.26
N ALA A 65 -9.80 17.02 -11.59
CA ALA A 65 -10.86 17.87 -12.15
C ALA A 65 -11.36 17.33 -13.50
N LEU A 66 -10.47 16.82 -14.36
CA LEU A 66 -10.85 16.19 -15.63
C LEU A 66 -11.65 14.90 -15.40
N ALA A 67 -11.25 14.07 -14.43
CA ALA A 67 -11.98 12.86 -14.09
C ALA A 67 -13.37 13.16 -13.52
N GLU A 68 -13.49 14.18 -12.66
CA GLU A 68 -14.78 14.63 -12.15
C GLU A 68 -15.70 15.18 -13.23
N GLN A 69 -15.15 15.94 -14.18
CA GLN A 69 -15.93 16.44 -15.31
C GLN A 69 -16.44 15.28 -16.17
N ALA A 70 -15.55 14.33 -16.53
CA ALA A 70 -15.94 13.15 -17.29
C ALA A 70 -16.98 12.28 -16.55
N ALA A 71 -16.86 12.15 -15.22
CA ALA A 71 -17.86 11.45 -14.42
C ALA A 71 -19.22 12.15 -14.49
N ARG A 72 -19.26 13.48 -14.34
CA ARG A 72 -20.51 14.28 -14.43
C ARG A 72 -21.18 14.16 -15.79
N GLU A 73 -20.42 14.09 -16.88
CA GLU A 73 -20.94 13.92 -18.24
C GLU A 73 -21.64 12.55 -18.46
N HIS A 74 -21.35 11.57 -17.61
CA HIS A 74 -21.88 10.20 -17.70
C HIS A 74 -22.78 9.81 -16.50
N ASP A 75 -23.23 10.78 -15.70
CA ASP A 75 -23.96 10.53 -14.43
C ASP A 75 -23.24 9.53 -13.51
N GLY A 76 -21.91 9.54 -13.54
CA GLY A 76 -21.02 8.66 -12.80
C GLY A 76 -20.47 9.28 -11.52
N CYS A 77 -19.60 8.53 -10.85
CA CYS A 77 -18.86 8.98 -9.67
C CYS A 77 -17.36 8.76 -9.81
N VAL A 78 -16.58 9.60 -9.14
CA VAL A 78 -15.12 9.46 -9.02
C VAL A 78 -14.79 8.92 -7.64
N THR A 79 -13.93 7.92 -7.58
CA THR A 79 -13.32 7.44 -6.34
C THR A 79 -11.80 7.37 -6.48
N THR A 80 -11.08 7.54 -5.39
CA THR A 80 -9.62 7.45 -5.37
C THR A 80 -9.16 6.36 -4.43
N ARG A 81 -8.14 5.60 -4.83
CA ARG A 81 -7.56 4.51 -4.03
C ARG A 81 -6.06 4.50 -4.17
N MET A 82 -5.37 4.54 -3.03
CA MET A 82 -3.92 4.41 -3.00
C MET A 82 -3.50 2.94 -3.09
N SER A 83 -2.52 2.65 -3.95
CA SER A 83 -1.86 1.36 -4.05
C SER A 83 -0.50 1.40 -3.37
N TYR A 84 -0.17 0.38 -2.58
CA TYR A 84 1.06 0.28 -1.80
C TYR A 84 1.82 -1.00 -2.09
N TYR A 85 3.13 -0.99 -1.89
CA TYR A 85 3.98 -2.18 -1.92
C TYR A 85 4.99 -2.15 -0.77
N ARG A 86 5.53 -3.32 -0.45
CA ARG A 86 6.62 -3.48 0.51
C ARG A 86 7.94 -3.50 -0.24
N ASP A 87 8.76 -2.47 -0.03
CA ASP A 87 10.12 -2.39 -0.55
C ASP A 87 11.10 -2.97 0.48
N PHE A 88 11.92 -3.93 0.07
CA PHE A 88 12.93 -4.53 0.92
C PHE A 88 14.32 -3.89 0.71
N GLY A 89 14.43 -2.85 -0.12
CA GLY A 89 15.69 -2.12 -0.35
C GLY A 89 16.75 -2.90 -1.12
N ILE A 90 16.42 -4.09 -1.66
CA ILE A 90 17.38 -4.94 -2.36
C ILE A 90 17.22 -4.78 -3.88
N ASN A 91 18.08 -3.94 -4.47
CA ASN A 91 18.33 -3.99 -5.90
C ASN A 91 19.27 -5.17 -6.19
N THR A 92 18.74 -6.19 -6.90
CA THR A 92 19.48 -7.19 -7.68
C THR A 92 20.69 -7.88 -7.01
N SER A 93 20.46 -8.92 -6.21
CA SER A 93 21.26 -10.17 -6.24
C SER A 93 20.75 -11.17 -5.19
N ARG A 94 20.20 -12.29 -5.67
CA ARG A 94 19.97 -13.59 -4.98
C ARG A 94 20.10 -13.61 -3.44
N MET A 95 19.13 -13.04 -2.73
CA MET A 95 18.82 -13.47 -1.37
C MET A 95 17.58 -14.36 -1.38
N HIS A 96 17.70 -15.52 -0.75
CA HIS A 96 16.64 -16.52 -0.65
C HIS A 96 15.43 -15.89 0.07
N ARG A 97 14.21 -15.99 -0.51
CA ARG A 97 12.95 -15.47 0.08
C ARG A 97 12.72 -15.88 1.54
N ALA A 98 13.39 -16.93 2.01
CA ALA A 98 13.30 -17.46 3.37
C ALA A 98 13.98 -16.58 4.45
N VAL A 99 14.80 -15.59 4.08
CA VAL A 99 15.52 -14.72 5.03
C VAL A 99 14.85 -13.35 5.18
N MET A 100 13.97 -12.97 4.25
CA MET A 100 13.27 -11.69 4.31
C MET A 100 12.18 -11.75 5.37
N THR A 101 12.37 -11.03 6.48
CA THR A 101 11.35 -10.87 7.49
C THR A 101 10.54 -9.60 7.20
N PHE A 102 9.30 -9.52 7.72
CA PHE A 102 8.51 -8.28 7.66
C PHE A 102 9.24 -7.09 8.30
N ARG A 103 10.27 -7.36 9.13
CA ARG A 103 11.07 -6.33 9.79
C ARG A 103 11.89 -5.51 8.80
N ASP A 104 12.25 -6.11 7.66
CA ASP A 104 13.18 -5.54 6.68
C ASP A 104 12.47 -4.74 5.57
N SER A 105 11.13 -4.78 5.51
CA SER A 105 10.36 -4.09 4.47
C SER A 105 9.85 -2.70 4.88
N VAL A 106 10.03 -1.71 4.01
CA VAL A 106 9.43 -0.38 4.13
C VAL A 106 8.18 -0.29 3.26
N LEU A 107 7.09 0.23 3.81
CA LEU A 107 5.88 0.49 3.04
C LEU A 107 6.12 1.68 2.10
N ARG A 108 5.83 1.51 0.81
CA ARG A 108 5.92 2.58 -0.19
C ARG A 108 4.63 2.70 -0.98
N ALA A 109 4.29 3.93 -1.36
CA ALA A 109 3.23 4.19 -2.33
C ALA A 109 3.70 3.80 -3.74
N SER A 110 2.85 3.05 -4.45
CA SER A 110 3.02 2.74 -5.88
C SER A 110 2.42 3.88 -6.72
N HIS A 111 1.11 4.08 -6.60
CA HIS A 111 0.35 5.06 -7.36
C HIS A 111 -0.99 5.33 -6.69
N LEU A 112 -1.56 6.49 -6.99
CA LEU A 112 -2.96 6.80 -6.73
C LEU A 112 -3.79 6.38 -7.95
N GLY A 113 -4.69 5.43 -7.76
CA GLY A 113 -5.73 5.11 -8.74
C GLY A 113 -6.91 6.06 -8.60
N ILE A 114 -7.33 6.64 -9.72
CA ILE A 114 -8.51 7.49 -9.87
C ILE A 114 -9.48 6.68 -10.74
N PHE A 115 -10.63 6.34 -10.16
CA PHE A 115 -11.63 5.48 -10.76
C PHE A 115 -12.85 6.30 -11.11
N ILE A 116 -13.25 6.28 -12.37
CA ILE A 116 -14.52 6.83 -12.83
C ILE A 116 -15.45 5.65 -13.06
N SER A 117 -16.59 5.62 -12.37
CA SER A 117 -17.57 4.53 -12.52
C SER A 117 -18.96 5.06 -12.83
N TRP A 118 -19.66 4.41 -13.75
CA TRP A 118 -21.03 4.75 -14.15
C TRP A 118 -21.80 3.49 -14.51
N SER A 119 -23.12 3.62 -14.69
CA SER A 119 -24.00 2.50 -15.03
C SER A 119 -24.90 2.87 -16.19
N VAL A 120 -25.08 1.95 -17.13
CA VAL A 120 -26.05 2.07 -18.23
C VAL A 120 -26.95 0.83 -18.17
N GLY A 121 -28.19 1.01 -17.70
CA GLY A 121 -29.09 -0.10 -17.43
C GLY A 121 -28.54 -1.02 -16.32
N GLN A 122 -28.24 -2.28 -16.66
CA GLN A 122 -27.65 -3.25 -15.74
C GLN A 122 -26.11 -3.33 -15.84
N GLU A 123 -25.52 -2.71 -16.86
CA GLU A 123 -24.09 -2.76 -17.09
C GLU A 123 -23.36 -1.69 -16.29
N LYS A 124 -22.26 -2.09 -15.65
CA LYS A 124 -21.38 -1.22 -14.89
C LYS A 124 -20.07 -1.04 -15.66
N TYR A 125 -19.64 0.20 -15.74
CA TYR A 125 -18.44 0.59 -16.45
C TYR A 125 -17.50 1.28 -15.49
N GLU A 126 -16.20 1.04 -15.68
CA GLU A 126 -15.17 1.66 -14.86
C GLU A 126 -13.97 2.06 -15.73
N VAL A 127 -13.37 3.19 -15.40
CA VAL A 127 -12.12 3.66 -15.96
C VAL A 127 -11.14 3.88 -14.82
N GLU A 128 -9.97 3.25 -14.93
CA GLU A 128 -8.87 3.49 -14.00
C GLU A 128 -7.81 4.39 -14.67
N ILE A 129 -7.44 5.45 -13.96
CA ILE A 129 -6.34 6.36 -14.26
C ILE A 129 -5.35 6.28 -13.09
N ARG A 130 -4.08 5.99 -13.34
CA ARG A 130 -3.05 5.85 -12.30
C ARG A 130 -2.11 7.03 -12.33
N TYR A 131 -1.89 7.65 -11.17
CA TYR A 131 -0.97 8.75 -10.96
C TYR A 131 0.20 8.31 -10.06
N THR A 132 1.43 8.38 -10.55
CA THR A 132 2.64 8.01 -9.79
C THR A 132 3.33 9.23 -9.16
N LYS A 133 4.24 8.98 -8.21
CA LYS A 133 5.02 10.05 -7.54
C LYS A 133 5.90 10.85 -8.49
N GLU A 134 6.31 10.28 -9.62
CA GLU A 134 7.13 10.92 -10.64
C GLU A 134 6.31 11.85 -11.56
N HIS A 135 5.06 12.15 -11.21
CA HIS A 135 4.12 12.87 -12.07
C HIS A 135 3.98 12.16 -13.42
N ILE A 136 3.69 10.87 -13.37
CA ILE A 136 3.37 10.05 -14.55
C ILE A 136 1.91 9.63 -14.44
N ILE A 137 1.17 9.83 -15.52
CA ILE A 137 -0.23 9.41 -15.64
C ILE A 137 -0.28 8.24 -16.62
N THR A 138 -0.91 7.14 -16.20
CA THR A 138 -1.20 5.99 -17.06
C THR A 138 -2.69 5.71 -17.04
N PHE A 139 -3.21 5.19 -18.15
CA PHE A 139 -4.61 4.81 -18.32
C PHE A 139 -4.67 3.30 -18.50
N HIS A 140 -5.69 2.63 -17.95
CA HIS A 140 -5.82 1.18 -18.03
C HIS A 140 -5.83 0.64 -19.48
N ASN A 141 -6.32 1.42 -20.44
CA ASN A 141 -6.39 1.06 -21.85
C ASN A 141 -5.13 1.48 -22.65
N SER A 142 -4.18 2.20 -22.05
CA SER A 142 -2.98 2.70 -22.74
C SER A 142 -1.69 2.13 -22.17
N ARG A 143 -0.81 1.67 -23.06
CA ARG A 143 0.54 1.23 -22.70
C ARG A 143 1.53 2.38 -22.53
N LEU A 144 1.19 3.56 -23.03
CA LEU A 144 2.10 4.70 -23.04
C LEU A 144 1.81 5.62 -21.85
N PRO A 145 2.79 5.83 -20.95
CA PRO A 145 2.66 6.82 -19.90
C PRO A 145 2.64 8.23 -20.49
N VAL A 146 1.77 9.08 -19.94
CA VAL A 146 1.85 10.52 -20.14
C VAL A 146 2.79 11.06 -19.07
N PHE A 147 3.83 11.77 -19.47
CA PHE A 147 4.77 12.42 -18.56
C PHE A 147 4.38 13.87 -18.33
N SER A 148 4.79 14.45 -17.20
CA SER A 148 4.40 15.80 -16.82
C SER A 148 4.74 16.89 -17.83
N PHE A 149 5.87 16.79 -18.51
CA PHE A 149 6.25 17.74 -19.55
C PHE A 149 5.32 17.68 -20.77
N ILE A 150 4.73 16.51 -21.09
CA ILE A 150 3.84 16.34 -22.23
C ILE A 150 2.56 17.12 -22.01
N TRP A 151 1.86 16.90 -20.88
CA TRP A 151 0.58 17.57 -20.67
C TRP A 151 0.72 19.05 -20.30
N LYS A 152 1.85 19.47 -19.73
CA LYS A 152 2.15 20.89 -19.50
C LYS A 152 2.34 21.64 -20.83
N ASN A 153 3.00 21.03 -21.81
CA ASN A 153 3.24 21.64 -23.11
C ASN A 153 2.07 21.44 -24.09
N PHE A 154 1.28 20.38 -23.92
CA PHE A 154 0.15 20.03 -24.78
C PHE A 154 -1.11 19.82 -23.92
N PRO A 155 -1.83 20.89 -23.55
CA PRO A 155 -2.92 20.82 -22.57
C PRO A 155 -4.12 19.97 -23.03
N LYS A 156 -4.24 19.71 -24.33
CA LYS A 156 -5.30 18.84 -24.90
C LYS A 156 -5.01 17.34 -24.76
N VAL A 157 -3.79 16.94 -24.37
CA VAL A 157 -3.42 15.52 -24.27
C VAL A 157 -4.21 14.82 -23.18
N LEU A 158 -4.27 15.35 -21.95
CA LEU A 158 -5.00 14.69 -20.86
C LEU A 158 -6.50 14.57 -21.13
N PRO A 159 -7.24 15.63 -21.56
CA PRO A 159 -8.65 15.49 -21.92
C PRO A 159 -8.90 14.44 -23.01
N ARG A 160 -8.04 14.37 -24.03
CA ARG A 160 -8.15 13.36 -25.10
C ARG A 160 -7.94 11.95 -24.57
N MET A 161 -6.95 11.76 -23.70
CA MET A 161 -6.67 10.44 -23.11
C MET A 161 -7.79 10.01 -22.16
N VAL A 162 -8.38 10.93 -21.41
CA VAL A 162 -9.57 10.66 -20.57
C VAL A 162 -10.75 10.24 -21.45
N ALA A 163 -11.05 10.99 -22.52
CA ALA A 163 -12.13 10.64 -23.44
C ALA A 163 -11.91 9.26 -24.10
N ASP A 164 -10.68 8.96 -24.52
CA ASP A 164 -10.33 7.65 -25.08
C ASP A 164 -10.49 6.51 -24.06
N ALA A 165 -10.13 6.75 -22.80
CA ALA A 165 -10.34 5.79 -21.72
C ALA A 165 -11.82 5.56 -21.41
N MET A 166 -12.65 6.61 -21.45
CA MET A 166 -14.11 6.51 -21.30
C MET A 166 -14.76 5.73 -22.44
N ALA A 167 -14.19 5.77 -23.66
CA ALA A 167 -14.67 4.99 -24.79
C ALA A 167 -14.30 3.49 -24.71
N HIS A 168 -13.31 3.13 -23.88
CA HIS A 168 -12.83 1.76 -23.70
C HIS A 168 -12.84 1.34 -22.23
N PRO A 169 -14.02 1.34 -21.56
CA PRO A 169 -14.10 1.02 -20.15
C PRO A 169 -13.65 -0.41 -19.87
N ARG A 170 -13.11 -0.63 -18.67
CA ARG A 170 -12.80 -1.97 -18.18
C ARG A 170 -13.96 -2.54 -17.37
N ALA A 171 -13.94 -3.85 -17.17
CA ALA A 171 -14.80 -4.50 -16.20
C ALA A 171 -14.53 -3.91 -14.80
N PRO A 172 -15.57 -3.57 -14.02
CA PRO A 172 -15.40 -3.03 -12.68
C PRO A 172 -14.67 -4.03 -11.78
N GLU A 173 -13.78 -3.53 -10.94
CA GLU A 173 -13.11 -4.38 -9.96
C GLU A 173 -14.15 -5.01 -9.02
N PRO A 174 -14.05 -6.32 -8.69
CA PRO A 174 -14.94 -6.92 -7.72
C PRO A 174 -14.80 -6.19 -6.37
N PRO A 175 -15.90 -6.02 -5.61
CA PRO A 175 -15.81 -5.40 -4.31
C PRO A 175 -14.81 -6.16 -3.45
N ILE A 176 -13.83 -5.44 -2.89
CA ILE A 176 -12.83 -6.01 -1.99
C ILE A 176 -13.59 -6.59 -0.80
N SER A 177 -13.50 -7.90 -0.62
CA SER A 177 -14.07 -8.58 0.54
C SER A 177 -13.44 -7.97 1.80
N PRO A 178 -14.20 -7.61 2.84
CA PRO A 178 -13.65 -7.05 4.07
C PRO A 178 -12.67 -7.99 4.81
N ARG A 179 -12.48 -9.23 4.32
CA ARG A 179 -11.55 -10.22 4.87
C ARG A 179 -10.08 -10.02 4.47
N ASP A 180 -9.78 -9.17 3.48
CA ASP A 180 -8.39 -8.99 3.00
C ASP A 180 -7.61 -7.89 3.77
N CYS A 181 -8.18 -7.40 4.88
CA CYS A 181 -7.58 -6.39 5.77
C CYS A 181 -7.22 -6.94 7.17
N GLU A 182 -7.24 -8.26 7.38
CA GLU A 182 -6.83 -8.91 8.63
C GLU A 182 -5.32 -9.22 8.70
#